data_AF-A0A1J4TFH8-F1
#
_entry.id   AF-A0A1J4TFH8-F1
#
_cell.length_a   1.000
_cell.length_b   1.000
_cell.length_c   1.000
_cell.angle_alpha   90.00
_cell.angle_beta   90.00
_cell.angle_gamma   90.00
#
_symmetry.space_group_name_H-M   'P 1'
#
loop_
_entity.id
_entity.type
_entity.pdbx_description
1 polymer ?
#
loop_
_entity_poly.entity_id
_entity_poly.type
_entity_poly.pdbx_seq_one_letter_code
_entity_poly.pdbx_strand_id
1 'polypeptide(L)'
;METKLLHLGDLKFNLDVWLRELKFHNQELDFFEKKLEEISVRKLGHEAMIPLEKFQNQITKERDVLNKLKHRIKFKKNLLDNLSDLEIIDKSHLTKQVRLSEEIATFNKLNGELKFEMMTYFLDWL
;
A
#
# COMPACT_ATOMS: atom_id res chain seq x y z
N MET A 1 4.37 27.55 -21.88
CA MET A 1 4.51 27.35 -20.42
C MET A 1 3.32 26.57 -19.83
N GLU A 2 2.17 26.49 -20.50
CA GLU A 2 0.96 25.82 -19.99
C GLU A 2 1.05 24.28 -19.86
N THR A 3 1.74 23.59 -20.77
CA THR A 3 1.84 22.11 -20.75
C THR A 3 2.63 21.56 -19.56
N LYS A 4 3.57 22.33 -18.99
CA LYS A 4 4.38 21.91 -17.84
C LYS A 4 3.62 22.00 -16.51
N LEU A 5 2.71 22.96 -16.37
CA LEU A 5 1.87 23.12 -15.18
C LEU A 5 0.80 22.02 -15.09
N LEU A 6 0.22 21.64 -16.24
CA LEU A 6 -0.71 20.51 -16.35
C LEU A 6 -0.07 19.19 -15.87
N HIS A 7 1.15 18.87 -16.33
CA HIS A 7 1.87 17.67 -15.88
C HIS A 7 2.18 17.64 -14.38
N LEU A 8 2.42 18.80 -13.75
CA LEU A 8 2.68 18.90 -12.31
C LEU A 8 1.42 18.65 -11.48
N GLY A 9 0.29 19.22 -11.93
CA GLY A 9 -1.02 19.00 -11.32
C GLY A 9 -1.43 17.53 -11.36
N ASP A 10 -1.30 16.88 -12.52
CA ASP A 10 -1.60 15.46 -12.70
C ASP A 10 -0.70 14.56 -11.84
N LEU A 11 0.57 14.94 -11.67
CA LEU A 11 1.49 14.24 -10.79
C LEU A 11 1.08 14.35 -9.32
N LYS A 12 0.74 15.56 -8.84
CA LYS A 12 0.24 15.75 -7.47
C LYS A 12 -1.04 14.97 -7.23
N PHE A 13 -1.95 14.97 -8.20
CA PHE A 13 -3.19 14.20 -8.16
C PHE A 13 -2.92 12.69 -8.01
N ASN A 14 -2.04 12.12 -8.83
CA ASN A 14 -1.69 10.70 -8.76
C ASN A 14 -1.09 10.32 -7.39
N LEU A 15 -0.20 11.15 -6.83
CA LEU A 15 0.37 10.92 -5.50
C LEU A 15 -0.72 10.93 -4.41
N ASP A 16 -1.71 11.81 -4.52
CA ASP A 16 -2.82 11.89 -3.57
C ASP A 16 -3.79 10.71 -3.68
N VAL A 17 -4.07 10.24 -4.89
CA VAL A 17 -4.84 9.01 -5.12
C VAL A 17 -4.13 7.83 -4.47
N TRP A 18 -2.83 7.66 -4.71
CA TRP A 18 -2.04 6.59 -4.11
C TRP A 18 -2.00 6.67 -2.58
N LEU A 19 -1.91 7.86 -1.97
CA LEU A 19 -1.97 8.00 -0.51
C LEU A 19 -3.32 7.56 0.07
N ARG A 20 -4.43 7.83 -0.63
CA ARG A 20 -5.76 7.38 -0.21
C ARG A 20 -5.89 5.88 -0.32
N GLU A 21 -5.41 5.30 -1.41
CA GLU A 21 -5.41 3.86 -1.63
C GLU A 21 -4.57 3.12 -0.58
N LEU A 22 -3.34 3.58 -0.29
CA LEU A 22 -2.53 3.01 0.79
C LEU A 22 -3.21 3.15 2.16
N LYS A 23 -3.97 4.22 2.40
CA LYS A 23 -4.73 4.36 3.65
C LYS A 23 -5.87 3.34 3.73
N PHE A 24 -6.58 3.11 2.62
CA PHE A 24 -7.64 2.10 2.54
C PHE A 24 -7.07 0.70 2.80
N HIS A 25 -5.98 0.34 2.13
CA HIS A 25 -5.30 -0.95 2.34
C HIS A 25 -4.86 -1.14 3.80
N ASN A 26 -4.35 -0.09 4.45
CA ASN A 26 -4.00 -0.18 5.87
C ASN A 26 -5.20 -0.45 6.77
N GLN A 27 -6.34 0.19 6.50
CA GLN A 27 -7.58 -0.05 7.25
C GLN A 27 -8.12 -1.47 7.03
N GLU A 28 -7.95 -1.99 5.81
CA GLU A 28 -8.33 -3.36 5.48
C GLU A 28 -7.48 -4.40 6.22
N LEU A 29 -6.16 -4.18 6.29
CA LEU A 29 -5.25 -5.00 7.10
C LEU A 29 -5.62 -4.99 8.58
N ASP A 30 -6.00 -3.83 9.14
CA ASP A 30 -6.48 -3.72 10.53
C ASP A 30 -7.76 -4.55 10.77
N PHE A 31 -8.64 -4.63 9.77
CA PHE A 31 -9.87 -5.44 9.85
C PHE A 31 -9.56 -6.95 9.80
N PHE A 32 -8.66 -7.36 8.91
CA PHE A 32 -8.23 -8.75 8.81
C PHE A 32 -7.49 -9.24 10.05
N GLU A 33 -6.65 -8.41 10.65
CA GLU A 33 -5.96 -8.74 11.90
C GLU A 33 -6.95 -8.98 13.05
N LYS A 34 -7.97 -8.13 13.20
CA LYS A 34 -9.02 -8.34 14.20
C LYS A 34 -9.78 -9.64 13.97
N LYS A 35 -10.07 -10.00 12.71
CA LYS A 35 -10.71 -11.28 12.40
C LYS A 35 -9.82 -12.48 12.69
N LEU A 36 -8.52 -12.40 12.42
CA LEU A 36 -7.57 -13.41 12.85
C LEU A 36 -7.53 -13.56 14.37
N GLU A 37 -7.57 -12.45 15.12
CA GLU A 37 -7.61 -12.48 16.58
C GLU A 37 -8.88 -13.19 17.09
N GLU A 38 -10.06 -12.86 16.55
CA GLU A 38 -11.32 -13.55 16.89
C GLU A 38 -11.24 -15.06 16.66
N ILE A 39 -10.67 -15.48 15.53
CA ILE A 39 -10.48 -16.88 15.15
C ILE A 39 -9.48 -17.58 16.10
N SER A 40 -8.40 -16.90 16.49
CA SER A 40 -7.40 -17.44 17.42
C SER A 40 -7.98 -17.76 18.81
N VAL A 41 -8.93 -16.94 19.29
CA VAL A 41 -9.56 -17.11 20.60
C VAL A 41 -10.48 -18.33 20.66
N ARG A 42 -11.01 -18.80 19.53
CA ARG A 42 -11.94 -19.96 19.45
C ARG A 42 -11.29 -21.31 19.79
N LYS A 43 -10.02 -21.36 20.25
CA LYS A 43 -9.25 -22.58 20.55
C LYS A 43 -9.24 -23.56 19.39
N LEU A 44 -8.77 -23.09 18.24
CA LEU A 44 -8.61 -23.95 17.08
C LEU A 44 -7.47 -24.96 17.30
N GLY A 45 -7.63 -26.17 16.76
CA GLY A 45 -6.59 -27.19 16.79
C GLY A 45 -5.29 -26.72 16.13
N HIS A 46 -4.20 -27.46 16.36
CA HIS A 46 -2.85 -27.11 15.87
C HIS A 46 -2.82 -26.83 14.34
N GLU A 47 -3.72 -27.44 13.58
CA GLU A 47 -3.89 -27.26 12.13
C GLU A 47 -4.31 -25.84 11.71
N ALA A 48 -5.07 -25.12 12.54
CA ALA A 48 -5.48 -23.74 12.23
C ALA A 48 -4.45 -22.70 12.66
N MET A 49 -3.56 -23.06 13.60
CA MET A 49 -2.57 -22.16 14.18
C MET A 49 -1.42 -21.87 13.21
N ILE A 50 -1.05 -22.84 12.37
CA ILE A 50 0.01 -22.70 11.35
C ILE A 50 -0.36 -21.67 10.26
N PRO A 51 -1.56 -21.73 9.62
CA PRO A 51 -1.98 -20.69 8.69
C PRO A 51 -2.12 -19.31 9.35
N LEU A 52 -2.58 -19.27 10.60
CA LEU A 52 -2.78 -18.01 11.33
C LEU A 52 -1.47 -17.24 11.52
N GLU A 53 -0.39 -17.93 11.93
CA GLU A 53 0.94 -17.33 12.06
C GLU A 53 1.49 -16.88 10.69
N LYS A 54 1.25 -17.66 9.63
CA LYS A 54 1.62 -17.27 8.26
C LYS A 54 0.95 -15.95 7.85
N PHE A 55 -0.35 -15.82 8.09
CA PHE A 55 -1.10 -14.60 7.75
C PHE A 55 -0.70 -13.39 8.61
N GLN A 56 -0.48 -13.59 9.92
CA GLN A 56 0.09 -12.55 10.80
C GLN A 56 1.44 -12.02 10.28
N ASN A 57 2.33 -12.93 9.86
CA ASN A 57 3.62 -12.57 9.28
C ASN A 57 3.49 -11.85 7.93
N GLN A 58 2.53 -12.25 7.09
CA GLN A 58 2.26 -11.58 5.81
C GLN A 58 1.72 -10.15 6.04
N ILE A 59 0.74 -9.98 6.93
CA ILE A 59 0.19 -8.66 7.29
C ILE A 59 1.30 -7.72 7.79
N THR A 60 2.19 -8.23 8.64
CA THR A 60 3.32 -7.44 9.16
C THR A 60 4.23 -6.96 8.02
N LYS A 61 4.60 -7.85 7.10
CA LYS A 61 5.42 -7.51 5.94
C LYS A 61 4.73 -6.48 5.02
N GLU A 62 3.43 -6.64 4.80
CA GLU A 62 2.68 -5.70 3.97
C GLU A 62 2.57 -4.32 4.61
N ARG A 63 2.33 -4.25 5.93
CA ARG A 63 2.36 -2.98 6.67
C ARG A 63 3.70 -2.27 6.54
N ASP A 64 4.82 -3.00 6.61
CA ASP A 64 6.15 -2.43 6.42
C ASP A 64 6.34 -1.85 5.01
N VAL A 65 5.90 -2.57 3.97
CA VAL A 65 5.94 -2.10 2.58
C VAL A 65 5.05 -0.87 2.41
N LEU A 66 3.82 -0.90 2.93
CA LEU A 66 2.86 0.20 2.90
C LEU A 66 3.44 1.46 3.55
N ASN A 67 4.05 1.33 4.73
CA ASN A 67 4.69 2.44 5.43
C ASN A 67 5.86 3.02 4.63
N LYS A 68 6.71 2.18 4.03
CA LYS A 68 7.81 2.62 3.16
C LYS A 68 7.28 3.38 1.92
N LEU A 69 6.25 2.86 1.26
CA LEU A 69 5.62 3.50 0.10
C LEU A 69 4.99 4.84 0.48
N LYS A 70 4.24 4.88 1.57
CA LYS A 70 3.62 6.10 2.11
C LYS A 70 4.66 7.16 2.43
N HIS A 71 5.77 6.79 3.07
CA HIS A 71 6.86 7.71 3.35
C HIS A 71 7.50 8.25 2.06
N ARG A 72 7.78 7.38 1.08
CA ARG A 72 8.31 7.78 -0.24
C ARG A 72 7.38 8.75 -0.98
N ILE A 73 6.08 8.48 -1.00
CA ILE A 73 5.09 9.35 -1.65
C ILE A 73 5.02 10.70 -0.95
N LYS A 74 4.97 10.73 0.39
CA LYS A 74 4.97 11.98 1.16
C LYS A 74 6.25 12.79 0.93
N PHE A 75 7.41 12.13 0.94
CA PHE A 75 8.69 12.79 0.65
C PHE A 75 8.68 13.40 -0.74
N LYS A 76 8.19 12.66 -1.75
CA LYS A 76 8.09 13.16 -3.12
C LYS A 76 7.11 14.32 -3.24
N LYS A 77 5.97 14.27 -2.53
CA LYS A 77 4.99 15.37 -2.50
C LYS A 77 5.60 16.63 -1.87
N ASN A 78 6.24 16.52 -0.72
CA ASN A 78 6.92 17.64 -0.06
C ASN A 78 8.02 18.25 -0.95
N LEU A 79 8.80 17.40 -1.62
CA LEU A 79 9.82 17.84 -2.57
C LEU A 79 9.20 18.58 -3.76
N LEU A 80 8.04 18.14 -4.24
CA LEU A 80 7.31 18.78 -5.33
C LEU A 80 6.66 20.11 -4.91
N ASP A 81 6.23 20.22 -3.66
CA ASP A 81 5.70 21.47 -3.10
C ASP A 81 6.83 22.50 -2.89
N ASN A 82 8.02 22.05 -2.48
CA ASN A 82 9.20 22.93 -2.32
C ASN A 82 9.88 23.31 -3.65
N LEU A 83 9.78 22.47 -4.69
CA LEU A 83 10.32 22.74 -6.03
C LEU A 83 9.45 23.69 -6.87
N SER A 84 8.25 24.04 -6.41
CA SER A 84 7.38 25.01 -7.10
C SER A 84 8.07 26.35 -7.38
N ASP A 85 9.13 26.67 -6.62
CA ASP A 85 9.88 27.92 -6.73
C ASP A 85 11.16 27.83 -7.58
N LEU A 86 11.63 26.63 -7.95
CA LEU A 86 12.88 26.46 -8.69
C LEU A 86 12.69 25.49 -9.87
N GLU A 87 12.73 26.09 -11.04
CA GLU A 87 12.69 25.52 -12.38
C GLU A 87 13.33 24.12 -12.55
N ILE A 88 12.65 23.31 -13.38
CA ILE A 88 13.09 22.08 -14.06
C ILE A 88 12.72 20.77 -13.34
N ILE A 89 11.55 20.22 -13.72
CA ILE A 89 11.25 18.79 -13.58
C ILE A 89 12.15 18.05 -14.59
N ASP A 90 13.31 17.58 -14.12
CA ASP A 90 14.27 16.85 -14.93
C ASP A 90 13.76 15.43 -15.30
N LYS A 91 14.30 14.83 -16.37
CA LYS A 91 13.98 13.45 -16.81
C LYS A 91 14.16 12.43 -15.68
N SER A 92 15.08 12.69 -14.74
CA SER A 92 15.25 11.92 -13.51
C SER A 92 13.96 11.77 -12.68
N HIS A 93 13.15 12.83 -12.57
CA HIS A 93 11.91 12.83 -11.80
C HIS A 93 10.83 11.97 -12.46
N LEU A 94 10.78 11.97 -13.80
CA LEU A 94 9.89 11.12 -14.58
C LEU A 94 10.27 9.63 -14.44
N THR A 95 11.55 9.27 -14.53
CA THR A 95 11.98 7.88 -14.34
C THR A 95 11.70 7.37 -12.93
N LYS A 96 11.92 8.21 -11.89
CA LYS A 96 11.55 7.87 -10.50
C LYS A 96 10.04 7.72 -10.31
N GLN A 97 9.22 8.40 -11.11
CA GLN A 97 7.76 8.27 -11.08
C GLN A 97 7.29 6.93 -11.64
N VAL A 98 7.84 6.50 -12.79
CA VAL A 98 7.52 5.21 -13.42
C VAL A 98 7.79 4.07 -12.45
N ARG A 99 8.93 4.12 -11.75
CA ARG A 99 9.27 3.11 -10.73
C ARG A 99 8.28 3.10 -9.55
N LEU A 100 7.80 4.26 -9.11
CA LEU A 100 6.83 4.33 -8.01
C LEU A 100 5.47 3.76 -8.44
N SER A 101 5.02 4.03 -9.67
CA SER A 101 3.78 3.45 -10.19
C SER A 101 3.88 1.92 -10.32
N GLU A 102 5.03 1.39 -10.75
CA GLU A 102 5.26 -0.06 -10.81
C GLU A 102 5.25 -0.69 -9.41
N GLU A 103 5.89 -0.05 -8.42
CA GLU A 103 5.88 -0.51 -7.03
C GLU A 103 4.45 -0.54 -6.45
N ILE A 104 3.63 0.47 -6.74
CA ILE A 104 2.23 0.56 -6.27
C ILE A 104 1.35 -0.46 -7.00
N ALA A 105 1.52 -0.63 -8.32
CA ALA A 105 0.80 -1.65 -9.07
C ALA A 105 1.12 -3.07 -8.56
N THR A 106 2.41 -3.33 -8.27
CA THR A 106 2.84 -4.59 -7.67
C THR A 106 2.23 -4.79 -6.28
N PHE A 107 2.24 -3.74 -5.45
CA PHE A 107 1.64 -3.78 -4.11
C PHE A 107 0.13 -4.10 -4.18
N ASN A 108 -0.61 -3.42 -5.06
CA ASN A 108 -2.04 -3.65 -5.24
C ASN A 108 -2.36 -5.08 -5.68
N LYS A 109 -1.52 -5.65 -6.56
CA LYS A 109 -1.67 -7.04 -6.99
C LYS A 109 -1.47 -8.01 -5.82
N LEU A 110 -0.36 -7.87 -5.09
CA LEU A 110 -0.04 -8.74 -3.96
C LEU A 110 -1.09 -8.64 -2.84
N ASN A 111 -1.54 -7.42 -2.51
CA ASN A 111 -2.59 -7.23 -1.51
C ASN A 111 -3.93 -7.86 -1.94
N GLY A 112 -4.26 -7.81 -3.24
CA GLY A 112 -5.43 -8.49 -3.78
C GLY A 112 -5.35 -10.01 -3.65
N GLU A 113 -4.18 -10.59 -3.90
CA GLU A 113 -3.91 -12.02 -3.71
C GLU A 113 -4.00 -12.40 -2.22
N LEU A 114 -3.39 -11.64 -1.32
CA LEU A 114 -3.47 -11.87 0.13
C LEU A 114 -4.93 -11.81 0.61
N LYS A 115 -5.68 -10.79 0.19
CA LYS A 115 -7.09 -10.65 0.54
C LYS A 115 -7.91 -11.89 0.15
N PHE A 116 -7.69 -12.42 -1.05
CA PHE A 116 -8.38 -13.62 -1.50
C PHE A 116 -8.01 -14.85 -0.66
N GLU A 117 -6.72 -15.04 -0.36
CA GLU A 117 -6.24 -16.12 0.51
C GLU A 117 -6.85 -16.02 1.92
N MET A 118 -6.85 -14.82 2.50
CA MET A 118 -7.40 -14.55 3.83
C MET A 118 -8.91 -14.77 3.89
N MET A 119 -9.66 -14.30 2.88
CA MET A 119 -11.10 -14.52 2.82
C MET A 119 -11.46 -16.00 2.69
N THR A 120 -10.70 -16.75 1.89
CA THR A 120 -10.88 -18.20 1.75
C THR A 120 -10.63 -18.90 3.08
N TYR A 121 -9.52 -18.55 3.76
CA TYR A 121 -9.25 -19.05 5.11
C TYR A 121 -10.38 -18.70 6.09
N PHE A 122 -10.88 -17.46 6.09
CA PHE A 122 -11.98 -17.10 6.97
C PHE A 122 -13.26 -17.89 6.72
N LEU A 123 -13.54 -18.30 5.47
CA LEU A 123 -14.68 -19.17 5.16
C LEU A 123 -14.50 -20.60 5.68
N ASP A 124 -13.28 -21.14 5.58
CA ASP A 124 -12.98 -22.50 6.04
C ASP A 124 -13.03 -22.63 7.57
N TRP A 125 -12.82 -21.53 8.30
CA TRP A 125 -12.71 -21.50 9.76
C TRP A 125 -13.80 -20.67 10.48
N LEU A 126 -14.83 -20.22 9.74
CA LEU A 126 -16.00 -19.48 10.26
C LEU A 126 -16.98 -20.40 11.01
#